data_AF-A0A9P5VC24-F1
#
_entry.id   AF-A0A9P5VC24-F1
#
_cell.length_a   1.000
_cell.length_b   1.000
_cell.length_c   1.000
_cell.angle_alpha   90.00
_cell.angle_beta   90.00
_cell.angle_gamma   90.00
#
_symmetry.space_group_name_H-M   'P 1'
#
loop_
_entity.id
_entity.type
_entity.pdbx_description
1 polymer ?
#
loop_
_entity_poly.entity_id
_entity_poly.type
_entity_poly.pdbx_seq_one_letter_code
_entity_poly.pdbx_strand_id
1 'polypeptide(L)'
;MTFPAMRSLSTNGGTGSRDFFFILHYLPNLDDLDCDWIGSYERAFWEDANKTLEGRPSKLRRLTFHQRATTDEQIANFILPWIPHLREITIKKRLSKELAEEAENKDTAGFTLASQKLEILQDQQCRVFDQFARLKRLSVLELGMFVNYGGPISQTLELTLGTGLDRLSALTNLDVFGFEGVDYRLGRAEL
;
A
#
# COMPACT_ATOMS: atom_id res chain seq x y z
N MET A 1 -4.82 -26.56 13.10
CA MET A 1 -3.42 -27.00 13.18
C MET A 1 -2.55 -25.75 13.26
N THR A 2 -1.57 -25.69 14.15
CA THR A 2 -0.61 -24.57 14.24
C THR A 2 0.71 -24.99 13.62
N PHE A 3 1.40 -24.08 12.93
CA PHE A 3 2.73 -24.31 12.35
C PHE A 3 3.77 -23.44 13.05
N PRO A 4 4.22 -23.82 14.26
CA PRO A 4 5.02 -22.93 15.13
C PRO A 4 6.39 -22.58 14.56
N ALA A 5 6.91 -23.37 13.62
CA ALA A 5 8.21 -23.12 12.97
C ALA A 5 8.11 -22.26 11.69
N MET A 6 6.90 -21.99 11.19
CA MET A 6 6.71 -21.25 9.95
C MET A 6 6.99 -19.76 10.18
N ARG A 7 7.97 -19.22 9.45
CA ARG A 7 8.40 -17.81 9.53
C ARG A 7 8.13 -17.01 8.26
N SER A 8 7.96 -17.67 7.13
CA SER A 8 7.66 -17.04 5.85
C SER A 8 6.56 -17.81 5.16
N LEU A 9 5.61 -17.09 4.57
CA LEU A 9 4.51 -17.63 3.79
C LEU A 9 4.32 -16.75 2.55
N SER A 10 4.29 -17.38 1.38
CA SER A 10 3.88 -16.74 0.13
C SER A 10 2.62 -17.41 -0.37
N THR A 11 1.58 -16.63 -0.65
CA THR A 11 0.31 -17.11 -1.17
C THR A 11 0.24 -16.77 -2.66
N ASN A 12 0.20 -17.81 -3.51
CA ASN A 12 -0.03 -17.64 -4.93
C ASN A 12 -1.54 -17.53 -5.20
N GLY A 13 -1.97 -16.46 -5.86
CA GLY A 13 -3.38 -16.20 -6.15
C GLY A 13 -4.09 -15.43 -5.04
N GLY A 14 -5.42 -15.34 -5.18
CA GLY A 14 -6.23 -14.53 -4.28
C GLY A 14 -6.34 -15.07 -2.89
N THR A 15 -5.98 -14.23 -1.92
CA THR A 15 -6.22 -14.49 -0.51
C THR A 15 -7.50 -13.76 -0.11
N GLY A 16 -8.53 -14.48 0.33
CA GLY A 16 -9.70 -13.84 0.89
C GLY A 16 -9.34 -13.02 2.14
N SER A 17 -10.14 -11.99 2.46
CA SER A 17 -9.97 -11.19 3.68
C SER A 17 -9.84 -12.07 4.93
N ARG A 18 -10.74 -13.05 5.04
CA ARG A 18 -10.79 -14.02 6.12
C ARG A 18 -9.53 -14.86 6.19
N ASP A 19 -9.06 -15.37 5.05
CA ASP A 19 -7.86 -16.21 4.99
C ASP A 19 -6.61 -15.43 5.40
N PHE A 20 -6.51 -14.15 4.99
CA PHE A 20 -5.45 -13.25 5.42
C PHE A 20 -5.42 -13.12 6.94
N PHE A 21 -6.55 -12.83 7.58
CA PHE A 21 -6.60 -12.72 9.05
C PHE A 21 -6.39 -14.06 9.75
N PHE A 22 -6.81 -15.16 9.14
CA PHE A 22 -6.57 -16.51 9.67
C PHE A 22 -5.07 -16.84 9.66
N ILE A 23 -4.36 -16.48 8.59
CA ILE A 23 -2.90 -16.57 8.51
C ILE A 23 -2.27 -15.82 9.68
N LEU A 24 -2.65 -14.55 9.88
CA LEU A 24 -2.11 -13.72 10.97
C LEU A 24 -2.42 -14.29 12.37
N HIS A 25 -3.60 -14.88 12.57
CA HIS A 25 -4.01 -15.46 13.86
C HIS A 25 -3.33 -16.80 14.16
N TYR A 26 -3.29 -17.72 13.19
CA TYR A 26 -2.84 -19.10 13.41
C TYR A 26 -1.34 -19.32 13.18
N LEU A 27 -0.63 -18.33 12.61
CA LEU A 27 0.82 -18.34 12.42
C LEU A 27 1.49 -17.24 13.26
N PRO A 28 1.53 -17.39 14.60
CA PRO A 28 2.00 -16.32 15.51
C PRO A 28 3.50 -16.02 15.42
N ASN A 29 4.27 -16.86 14.72
CA ASN A 29 5.70 -16.70 14.49
C ASN A 29 6.03 -16.33 13.04
N LEU A 30 5.01 -15.98 12.24
CA LEU A 30 5.20 -15.52 10.87
C LEU A 30 5.89 -14.15 10.90
N ASP A 31 7.09 -14.08 10.33
CA ASP A 31 7.89 -12.87 10.20
C ASP A 31 7.63 -12.19 8.85
N ASP A 32 7.34 -12.98 7.80
CA ASP A 32 7.22 -12.55 6.41
C ASP A 32 5.97 -13.13 5.73
N LEU A 33 5.17 -12.26 5.13
CA LEU A 33 3.96 -12.60 4.39
C LEU A 33 3.98 -11.91 3.03
N ASP A 34 3.96 -12.71 1.99
CA ASP A 34 3.85 -12.26 0.61
C ASP A 34 2.50 -12.69 0.03
N CYS A 35 1.64 -11.71 -0.27
CA CYS A 35 0.29 -11.93 -0.75
C CYS A 35 0.11 -11.33 -2.14
N ASP A 36 -0.31 -12.16 -3.11
CA ASP A 36 -0.61 -11.69 -4.47
C ASP A 36 -1.73 -10.63 -4.42
N TRP A 37 -2.95 -10.99 -4.05
CA TRP A 37 -3.99 -9.98 -3.80
C TRP A 37 -4.90 -10.38 -2.65
N ILE A 38 -5.44 -9.37 -1.96
CA ILE A 38 -6.49 -9.58 -0.97
C ILE A 38 -7.86 -9.28 -1.60
N GLY A 39 -8.79 -10.21 -1.40
CA GLY A 39 -10.25 -10.10 -1.61
C GLY A 39 -10.81 -8.68 -1.55
N SER A 40 -11.79 -8.33 -2.39
CA SER A 40 -12.45 -7.02 -2.33
C SER A 40 -12.90 -6.70 -0.90
N TYR A 41 -12.51 -5.52 -0.43
CA TYR A 41 -12.71 -5.04 0.93
C TYR A 41 -14.14 -4.55 1.09
N GLU A 42 -15.08 -5.48 1.16
CA GLU A 42 -16.42 -5.17 1.63
C GLU A 42 -16.39 -4.90 3.14
N ARG A 43 -17.49 -4.37 3.69
CA ARG A 43 -17.69 -4.17 5.14
C ARG A 43 -17.30 -5.39 5.98
N ALA A 44 -17.44 -6.59 5.40
CA ALA A 44 -17.03 -7.87 5.96
C ALA A 44 -15.54 -7.92 6.36
N PHE A 45 -14.65 -7.19 5.67
CA PHE A 45 -13.21 -7.17 5.96
C PHE A 45 -12.91 -6.77 7.41
N TRP A 46 -13.54 -5.68 7.87
CA TRP A 46 -13.35 -5.17 9.23
C TRP A 46 -13.95 -6.11 10.28
N GLU A 47 -15.10 -6.70 9.95
CA GLU A 47 -15.74 -7.67 10.83
C GLU A 47 -14.88 -8.93 10.99
N ASP A 48 -14.30 -9.43 9.90
CA ASP A 48 -13.40 -10.57 9.91
C ASP A 48 -12.15 -10.27 10.74
N ALA A 49 -11.56 -9.08 10.59
CA ALA A 49 -10.40 -8.66 11.36
C ALA A 49 -10.68 -8.70 12.87
N ASN A 50 -11.76 -8.03 13.30
CA ASN A 50 -12.17 -7.97 14.70
C ASN A 50 -12.48 -9.35 15.28
N LYS A 51 -13.28 -10.15 14.55
CA LYS A 51 -13.70 -11.49 14.98
C LYS A 51 -12.52 -12.46 15.05
N THR A 52 -11.53 -12.30 14.18
CA THR A 52 -10.41 -13.26 14.09
C THR A 52 -9.27 -12.88 15.02
N LEU A 53 -8.88 -11.60 15.04
CA LEU A 53 -7.69 -11.20 15.78
C LEU A 53 -7.98 -10.92 17.26
N GLU A 54 -9.21 -10.60 17.67
CA GLU A 54 -9.64 -10.48 19.08
C GLU A 54 -8.62 -9.75 20.00
N GLY A 55 -8.04 -8.64 19.53
CA GLY A 55 -7.04 -7.88 20.30
C GLY A 55 -5.65 -8.53 20.38
N ARG A 56 -5.35 -9.53 19.56
CA ARG A 56 -4.05 -10.17 19.38
C ARG A 56 -3.40 -9.67 18.09
N PRO A 57 -2.68 -8.55 18.13
CA PRO A 57 -1.97 -8.06 16.95
C PRO A 57 -0.89 -9.07 16.50
N SER A 58 -0.65 -9.10 15.19
CA SER A 58 0.38 -9.93 14.59
C SER A 58 1.79 -9.44 14.92
N LYS A 59 2.74 -10.38 14.95
CA LYS A 59 4.18 -10.10 15.07
C LYS A 59 4.89 -9.96 13.71
N LEU A 60 4.12 -10.03 12.62
CA LEU A 60 4.62 -9.91 11.26
C LEU A 60 5.49 -8.66 11.11
N ARG A 61 6.63 -8.83 10.45
CA ARG A 61 7.64 -7.78 10.25
C ARG A 61 7.70 -7.32 8.81
N ARG A 62 7.40 -8.20 7.85
CA ARG A 62 7.43 -7.91 6.43
C ARG A 62 6.13 -8.31 5.77
N LEU A 63 5.59 -7.40 4.96
CA LEU A 63 4.35 -7.59 4.25
C LEU A 63 4.47 -7.09 2.82
N THR A 64 4.30 -8.01 1.87
CA THR A 64 4.28 -7.69 0.44
C THR A 64 2.89 -7.90 -0.13
N PHE A 65 2.42 -6.94 -0.93
CA PHE A 65 1.17 -7.02 -1.69
C PHE A 65 1.43 -6.87 -3.19
N HIS A 66 0.85 -7.74 -4.02
CA HIS A 66 0.88 -7.61 -5.50
C HIS A 66 -0.51 -7.19 -6.03
N GLN A 67 -0.97 -6.03 -5.58
CA GLN A 67 -2.33 -5.55 -5.78
C GLN A 67 -2.83 -5.55 -7.23
N ARG A 68 -4.09 -5.99 -7.39
CA ARG A 68 -4.92 -5.74 -8.57
C ARG A 68 -6.07 -4.74 -8.34
N ALA A 69 -6.52 -4.54 -7.08
CA ALA A 69 -7.75 -3.78 -6.80
C ALA A 69 -7.78 -3.05 -5.44
N THR A 70 -6.95 -3.44 -4.48
CA THR A 70 -6.89 -2.80 -3.16
C THR A 70 -6.29 -1.40 -3.25
N THR A 71 -6.83 -0.43 -2.51
CA THR A 71 -6.18 0.90 -2.40
C THR A 71 -5.21 0.92 -1.22
N ASP A 72 -4.15 1.73 -1.33
CA ASP A 72 -3.20 1.93 -0.21
C ASP A 72 -3.93 2.39 1.06
N GLU A 73 -5.01 3.17 0.90
CA GLU A 73 -5.89 3.62 1.99
C GLU A 73 -6.54 2.47 2.74
N GLN A 74 -6.95 1.40 2.05
CA GLN A 74 -7.52 0.21 2.69
C GLN A 74 -6.48 -0.54 3.51
N ILE A 75 -5.27 -0.72 2.97
CA ILE A 75 -4.18 -1.34 3.74
C ILE A 75 -3.90 -0.49 4.98
N ALA A 76 -3.73 0.81 4.78
CA ALA A 76 -3.40 1.76 5.83
C ALA A 76 -4.42 1.75 6.97
N ASN A 77 -5.71 1.77 6.64
CA ASN A 77 -6.77 1.87 7.63
C ASN A 77 -7.17 0.52 8.25
N PHE A 78 -7.05 -0.59 7.50
CA PHE A 78 -7.67 -1.85 7.89
C PHE A 78 -6.69 -2.97 8.20
N ILE A 79 -5.45 -2.88 7.74
CA ILE A 79 -4.43 -3.92 7.96
C ILE A 79 -3.38 -3.44 8.95
N LEU A 80 -2.82 -2.24 8.76
CA LEU A 80 -1.73 -1.74 9.60
C LEU A 80 -2.04 -1.72 11.11
N PRO A 81 -3.26 -1.39 11.57
CA PRO A 81 -3.57 -1.43 13.00
C PRO A 81 -3.35 -2.81 13.66
N TRP A 82 -3.43 -3.88 12.86
CA TRP A 82 -3.27 -5.26 13.32
C TRP A 82 -1.84 -5.77 13.25
N ILE A 83 -0.91 -4.98 12.69
CA ILE A 83 0.48 -5.37 12.49
C ILE A 83 1.41 -4.27 13.02
N PRO A 84 1.35 -3.96 14.33
CA PRO A 84 2.10 -2.86 14.94
C PRO A 84 3.61 -3.08 14.98
N HIS A 85 4.09 -4.27 14.57
CA HIS A 85 5.49 -4.65 14.55
C HIS A 85 6.09 -4.67 13.14
N LEU A 86 5.32 -4.22 12.14
CA LEU A 86 5.75 -4.12 10.76
C LEU A 86 6.98 -3.21 10.64
N ARG A 87 7.97 -3.69 9.89
CA ARG A 87 9.24 -3.01 9.58
C ARG A 87 9.38 -2.75 8.10
N GLU A 88 8.86 -3.65 7.27
CA GLU A 88 8.97 -3.56 5.83
C GLU A 88 7.57 -3.74 5.23
N ILE A 89 7.15 -2.79 4.40
CA ILE A 89 5.95 -2.94 3.59
C ILE A 89 6.24 -2.60 2.14
N THR A 90 5.85 -3.51 1.27
CA THR A 90 6.02 -3.38 -0.18
C THR A 90 4.66 -3.53 -0.84
N ILE A 91 4.18 -2.49 -1.52
CA ILE A 91 2.93 -2.50 -2.25
C ILE A 91 3.24 -2.39 -3.74
N LYS A 92 3.04 -3.49 -4.45
CA LYS A 92 3.28 -3.64 -5.89
C LYS A 92 1.94 -3.63 -6.61
N LYS A 93 1.63 -2.53 -7.30
CA LYS A 93 0.41 -2.44 -8.11
C LYS A 93 0.68 -2.95 -9.51
N ARG A 94 -0.23 -3.78 -10.02
CA ARG A 94 -0.24 -4.18 -11.43
C ARG A 94 -1.17 -3.25 -12.21
N LEU A 95 -0.68 -2.59 -13.26
CA LEU A 95 -1.60 -1.89 -14.15
C LEU A 95 -2.52 -2.90 -14.84
N SER A 96 -3.82 -2.64 -14.76
CA SER A 96 -4.75 -3.18 -15.75
C SER A 96 -4.47 -2.46 -17.08
N LYS A 97 -4.47 -3.22 -18.19
CA LYS A 97 -4.33 -2.64 -19.53
C LYS A 97 -5.39 -1.56 -19.82
N GLU A 98 -6.58 -1.74 -19.23
CA GLU A 98 -7.72 -0.83 -19.32
C GLU A 98 -7.41 0.58 -18.81
N LEU A 99 -6.64 0.73 -17.72
CA LEU A 99 -6.26 2.04 -17.19
C LEU A 99 -5.22 2.75 -18.08
N ALA A 100 -4.35 1.98 -18.76
CA ALA A 100 -3.42 2.54 -19.73
C ALA A 100 -4.16 3.04 -20.99
N GLU A 101 -5.17 2.31 -21.45
CA GLU A 101 -6.00 2.67 -22.61
C GLU A 101 -6.93 3.86 -22.34
N GLU A 102 -7.46 4.01 -21.12
CA GLU A 102 -8.25 5.19 -20.71
C GLU A 102 -7.43 6.48 -20.61
N ALA A 103 -6.12 6.38 -20.40
CA ALA A 103 -5.23 7.54 -20.31
C ALA A 103 -4.94 8.17 -21.69
N GLU A 104 -5.00 7.38 -22.77
CA GLU A 104 -4.70 7.86 -24.13
C GLU A 104 -5.87 8.56 -24.83
N ASN A 105 -7.10 8.47 -24.30
CA ASN A 105 -8.33 8.83 -25.02
C ASN A 105 -9.05 10.12 -24.58
N LYS A 106 -8.40 11.09 -23.91
CA LYS A 106 -9.11 12.24 -23.34
C LYS A 106 -8.94 13.57 -24.10
N ASP A 107 -10.05 13.99 -24.71
CA ASP A 107 -10.31 15.31 -25.30
C ASP A 107 -10.37 16.45 -24.25
N THR A 108 -10.24 17.69 -24.72
CA THR A 108 -10.01 18.94 -23.97
C THR A 108 -11.07 19.31 -22.92
N ALA A 109 -12.29 18.75 -22.97
CA ALA A 109 -13.31 18.93 -21.93
C ALA A 109 -12.96 18.21 -20.61
N GLY A 110 -11.93 17.35 -20.61
CA GLY A 110 -11.48 16.58 -19.45
C GLY A 110 -10.70 17.36 -18.40
N PHE A 111 -10.31 18.63 -18.64
CA PHE A 111 -9.36 19.34 -17.77
C PHE A 111 -9.90 19.60 -16.35
N THR A 112 -11.14 20.07 -16.20
CA THR A 112 -11.71 20.37 -14.86
C THR A 112 -11.94 19.12 -14.03
N LEU A 113 -12.43 18.04 -14.66
CA LEU A 113 -12.65 16.75 -13.98
C LEU A 113 -11.33 16.07 -13.61
N ALA A 114 -10.29 16.21 -14.44
CA ALA A 114 -8.96 15.70 -14.14
C ALA A 114 -8.35 16.40 -12.92
N SER A 115 -8.45 17.73 -12.83
CA SER A 115 -7.94 18.48 -11.67
C SER A 115 -8.64 18.13 -10.36
N GLN A 116 -9.96 17.98 -10.35
CA GLN A 116 -10.70 17.54 -9.16
C GLN A 116 -10.32 16.11 -8.73
N LYS A 117 -10.17 15.19 -9.70
CA LYS A 117 -9.70 13.84 -9.42
C LYS A 117 -8.28 13.85 -8.86
N LEU A 118 -7.41 14.70 -9.39
CA LEU A 118 -6.04 14.85 -8.91
C LEU A 118 -6.00 15.30 -7.45
N GLU A 119 -6.78 16.31 -7.08
CA GLU A 119 -6.88 16.80 -5.70
C GLU A 119 -7.38 15.72 -4.74
N ILE A 120 -8.39 14.94 -5.14
CA ILE A 120 -8.90 13.81 -4.35
C ILE A 120 -7.81 12.74 -4.16
N LEU A 121 -7.05 12.42 -5.22
CA LEU A 121 -5.95 11.46 -5.15
C LEU A 121 -4.80 11.95 -4.24
N GLN A 122 -4.48 13.24 -4.30
CA GLN A 122 -3.48 13.87 -3.41
C GLN A 122 -3.90 13.76 -1.95
N ASP A 123 -5.15 14.08 -1.64
CA ASP A 123 -5.69 14.04 -0.29
C ASP A 123 -5.76 12.60 0.25
N GLN A 124 -6.16 11.63 -0.58
CA GLN A 124 -6.07 10.20 -0.25
C GLN A 124 -4.64 9.76 0.05
N GLN A 125 -3.68 10.16 -0.78
CA GLN A 125 -2.28 9.80 -0.55
C GLN A 125 -1.73 10.44 0.74
N CYS A 126 -2.08 11.70 1.03
CA CYS A 126 -1.72 12.35 2.29
C CYS A 126 -2.21 11.54 3.50
N ARG A 127 -3.47 11.08 3.48
CA ARG A 127 -4.01 10.23 4.56
C ARG A 127 -3.25 8.92 4.71
N VAL A 128 -2.90 8.28 3.60
CA VAL A 128 -2.10 7.05 3.60
C VAL A 128 -0.74 7.29 4.25
N PHE A 129 -0.05 8.37 3.89
CA PHE A 129 1.24 8.73 4.47
C PHE A 129 1.14 9.03 5.96
N ASP A 130 0.08 9.71 6.41
CA ASP A 130 -0.17 9.94 7.84
C ASP A 130 -0.31 8.63 8.62
N GLN A 131 -0.89 7.59 8.02
CA GLN A 131 -0.97 6.28 8.66
C GLN A 131 0.40 5.58 8.68
N PHE A 132 1.14 5.60 7.56
CA PHE A 132 2.49 5.03 7.55
C PHE A 132 3.40 5.73 8.56
N ALA A 133 3.31 7.04 8.70
CA ALA A 133 4.07 7.85 9.65
C ALA A 133 3.86 7.45 11.13
N ARG A 134 2.79 6.71 11.44
CA ARG A 134 2.53 6.16 12.77
C ARG A 134 3.30 4.87 13.04
N LEU A 135 3.77 4.18 11.99
CA LEU A 135 4.59 2.98 12.11
C LEU A 135 6.03 3.35 12.47
N LYS A 136 6.26 3.70 13.74
CA LYS A 136 7.58 4.15 14.23
C LYS A 136 8.73 3.15 14.05
N ARG A 137 8.43 1.92 13.68
CA ARG A 137 9.40 0.84 13.43
C ARG A 137 9.62 0.56 11.95
N LEU A 138 8.93 1.26 11.07
CA LEU A 138 9.05 1.08 9.63
C LEU A 138 10.43 1.56 9.18
N SER A 139 11.19 0.65 8.56
CA SER A 139 12.52 0.90 8.00
C SER A 139 12.53 0.82 6.48
N VAL A 140 11.57 0.11 5.89
CA VAL A 140 11.40 0.02 4.44
C VAL A 140 9.95 0.31 4.09
N LEU A 141 9.74 1.33 3.25
CA LEU A 141 8.46 1.64 2.64
C LEU A 141 8.65 1.70 1.13
N GLU A 142 8.11 0.71 0.42
CA GLU A 142 8.15 0.63 -1.03
C GLU A 142 6.73 0.72 -1.60
N LEU A 143 6.49 1.77 -2.37
CA LEU A 143 5.20 2.06 -2.99
C LEU A 143 5.36 2.12 -4.50
N GLY A 144 4.84 1.16 -5.25
CA GLY A 144 5.08 1.12 -6.68
C GLY A 144 3.93 0.64 -7.54
N MET A 145 3.93 1.07 -8.79
CA MET A 145 3.22 0.45 -9.91
C MET A 145 4.25 -0.18 -10.84
N PHE A 146 4.12 -1.46 -11.18
CA PHE A 146 4.94 -2.02 -12.26
C PHE A 146 4.45 -1.48 -13.59
N VAL A 147 5.17 -0.49 -14.11
CA VAL A 147 4.91 0.02 -15.45
C VAL A 147 6.21 0.21 -16.21
N ASN A 148 6.21 -0.31 -17.42
CA ASN A 148 7.29 -0.17 -18.36
C ASN A 148 7.04 1.10 -19.18
N TYR A 149 7.34 2.28 -18.62
CA TYR A 149 7.19 3.55 -19.33
C TYR A 149 8.54 4.08 -19.82
N GLY A 150 8.53 4.59 -21.05
CA GLY A 150 9.64 5.29 -21.70
C GLY A 150 9.81 6.75 -21.27
N GLY A 151 9.31 7.15 -20.08
CA GLY A 151 9.49 8.48 -19.51
C GLY A 151 8.25 9.04 -18.78
N PRO A 152 8.39 10.20 -18.10
CA PRO A 152 7.36 10.73 -17.21
C PRO A 152 6.09 11.26 -17.88
N ILE A 153 4.92 10.78 -17.43
CA ILE A 153 3.61 11.31 -17.85
C ILE A 153 3.44 12.76 -17.33
N SER A 154 2.99 13.67 -18.20
CA SER A 154 2.94 15.13 -17.96
C SER A 154 1.97 15.59 -16.86
N GLN A 155 1.29 14.67 -16.19
CA GLN A 155 0.29 14.92 -15.14
C GLN A 155 0.49 14.08 -13.88
N THR A 156 1.65 13.45 -13.72
CA THR A 156 1.90 12.66 -12.53
C THR A 156 2.05 13.56 -11.30
N LEU A 157 1.54 13.07 -10.17
CA LEU A 157 1.62 13.75 -8.89
C LEU A 157 3.08 14.11 -8.58
N GLU A 158 3.32 15.37 -8.26
CA GLU A 158 4.62 15.80 -7.76
C GLU A 158 4.71 15.45 -6.27
N LEU A 159 5.70 14.64 -5.93
CA LEU A 159 6.00 14.27 -4.56
C LEU A 159 6.94 15.35 -4.01
N THR A 160 6.35 16.31 -3.30
CA THR A 160 7.06 17.44 -2.69
C THR A 160 7.18 17.20 -1.19
N LEU A 161 7.99 18.02 -0.51
CA LEU A 161 7.98 18.10 0.95
C LEU A 161 6.56 18.33 1.47
N GLY A 162 5.87 19.35 0.95
CA GLY A 162 4.53 19.72 1.42
C GLY A 162 3.43 18.70 1.12
N THR A 163 3.55 17.92 0.04
CA THR A 163 2.51 16.97 -0.40
C THR A 163 2.74 15.55 0.08
N GLY A 164 3.89 15.21 0.67
CA GLY A 164 4.04 13.87 1.24
C GLY A 164 5.31 13.58 2.02
N LEU A 165 6.48 14.05 1.59
CA LEU A 165 7.74 13.69 2.24
C LEU A 165 7.83 14.24 3.67
N ASP A 166 7.32 15.45 3.91
CA ASP A 166 7.30 16.03 5.26
C ASP A 166 6.40 15.23 6.22
N ARG A 167 5.35 14.59 5.71
CA ARG A 167 4.48 13.73 6.53
C ARG A 167 5.19 12.46 6.98
N LEU A 168 6.14 11.97 6.17
CA LEU A 168 6.99 10.84 6.52
C LEU A 168 8.18 11.22 7.41
N SER A 169 8.43 12.52 7.66
CA SER A 169 9.53 12.98 8.54
C SER A 169 9.46 12.40 9.95
N ALA A 170 8.27 12.00 10.39
CA ALA A 170 8.06 11.36 11.69
C ALA A 170 8.55 9.90 11.76
N LEU A 171 9.02 9.33 10.64
CA LEU A 171 9.62 8.01 10.53
C LEU A 171 11.15 8.09 10.67
N THR A 172 11.63 8.31 11.89
CA THR A 172 13.06 8.45 12.17
C THR A 172 13.89 7.20 11.93
N ASN A 173 13.25 6.05 11.67
CA ASN A 173 13.89 4.77 11.40
C ASN A 173 13.75 4.33 9.94
N LEU A 174 13.22 5.19 9.06
CA LEU A 174 13.05 4.87 7.64
C LEU A 174 14.42 4.92 6.94
N ASP A 175 14.93 3.74 6.58
CA ASP A 175 16.21 3.58 5.90
C ASP A 175 16.04 3.58 4.37
N VAL A 176 14.96 2.95 3.90
CA VAL A 176 14.66 2.81 2.48
C VAL A 176 13.25 3.34 2.22
N PHE A 177 13.20 4.33 1.34
CA PHE A 177 11.95 4.81 0.77
C PHE A 177 12.02 4.65 -0.75
N GLY A 178 11.23 3.72 -1.26
CA GLY A 178 11.24 3.33 -2.66
C GLY A 178 9.94 3.64 -3.35
N PHE A 179 10.05 4.09 -4.61
CA PHE A 179 8.93 4.12 -5.53
C PHE A 179 9.32 3.41 -6.81
N GLU A 180 8.51 2.45 -7.26
CA GLU A 180 8.74 1.74 -8.50
C GLU A 180 7.64 2.08 -9.51
N GLY A 181 8.03 2.49 -10.73
CA GLY A 181 7.15 2.73 -11.88
C GLY A 181 5.98 3.71 -11.68
N VAL A 182 6.01 4.54 -10.65
CA VAL A 182 5.19 5.75 -10.61
C VAL A 182 6.08 6.91 -11.01
N ASP A 183 5.64 7.68 -12.00
CA ASP A 183 6.31 8.90 -12.45
C ASP A 183 6.22 10.05 -11.43
N TYR A 184 6.41 9.76 -10.14
CA TYR A 184 6.50 10.82 -9.13
C TYR A 184 7.63 11.75 -9.54
N ARG A 185 7.27 12.97 -9.92
CA ARG A 185 8.25 14.03 -10.08
C ARG A 185 8.65 14.41 -8.67
N LEU A 186 9.92 14.27 -8.33
CA LEU A 186 10.44 14.98 -7.16
C LEU A 186 10.41 16.46 -7.50
N GLY A 187 9.90 17.25 -6.56
CA GLY A 187 9.94 18.70 -6.71
C GLY A 187 11.36 19.18 -6.96
N ARG A 188 11.52 20.25 -7.74
CA ARG A 188 12.85 20.81 -8.03
C ARG A 188 13.60 21.28 -6.79
N ALA A 189 12.91 21.54 -5.68
CA ALA A 189 13.54 21.96 -4.42
C ALA A 189 14.03 20.77 -3.58
N GLU A 190 13.73 19.54 -4.02
CA GLU A 190 13.95 18.28 -3.33
C GLU A 190 15.04 17.42 -4.01
N LEU A 191 15.58 17.89 -5.14
CA LEU A 191 16.74 17.34 -5.87
C LEU A 191 18.02 18.11 -5.52
#